data_AF-A0A4Y2KGL8-F1
#
_entry.id   AF-A0A4Y2KGL8-F1
#
_cell.length_a   1.000
_cell.length_b   1.000
_cell.length_c   1.000
_cell.angle_alpha   90.00
_cell.angle_beta   90.00
_cell.angle_gamma   90.00
#
_symmetry.space_group_name_H-M   'P 1'
#
loop_
_entity.id
_entity.type
_entity.pdbx_description
1 polymer ?
#
loop_
_entity_poly.entity_id
_entity_poly.type
_entity_poly.pdbx_seq_one_letter_code
_entity_poly.pdbx_strand_id
1 'polypeptide(L)'
;MIKDYFEFSFKFDNFFGVKQCRNCRRFGHTTKWCPRTKEVLCGNCGCDHTTDNYKDIIYINCKESHQRYVTNFDVNHKPSDSFKCECFAKQKANLVRLTDYGSPSGAPN
;
A
#
# COMPACT_ATOMS: atom_id res chain seq x y z
N MET A 1 12.95 25.02 9.89
CA MET A 1 11.71 25.01 9.08
C MET A 1 11.67 23.89 8.05
N ILE A 2 12.66 23.69 7.16
CA ILE A 2 12.65 22.55 6.20
C ILE A 2 13.14 21.23 6.83
N LYS A 3 14.14 21.27 7.72
CA LYS A 3 14.69 20.07 8.38
C LYS A 3 13.65 19.37 9.25
N ASP A 4 12.84 20.15 9.97
CA ASP A 4 11.82 19.66 10.91
C ASP A 4 10.67 18.93 10.19
N TYR A 5 10.28 19.42 9.01
CA TYR A 5 9.29 18.78 8.14
C TYR A 5 9.74 17.40 7.64
N PHE A 6 11.03 17.28 7.30
CA PHE A 6 11.62 16.05 6.77
C PHE A 6 11.78 15.00 7.88
N GLU A 7 12.24 15.41 9.07
CA GLU A 7 12.42 14.53 10.22
C GLU A 7 11.07 14.04 10.79
N PHE A 8 10.05 14.89 10.80
CA PHE A 8 8.69 14.52 11.19
C PHE A 8 8.05 13.52 10.23
N SER A 9 8.22 13.73 8.91
CA SER A 9 7.72 12.82 7.87
C SER A 9 8.33 11.42 7.99
N PHE A 10 9.63 11.34 8.29
CA PHE A 10 10.35 10.07 8.42
C PHE A 10 9.89 9.25 9.64
N LYS A 11 9.56 9.91 10.76
CA LYS A 11 9.01 9.23 11.95
C LYS A 11 7.56 8.77 11.73
N PHE A 12 6.78 9.50 10.94
CA PHE A 12 5.38 9.16 10.63
C PHE A 12 5.23 7.91 9.78
N ASP A 13 6.03 7.77 8.71
CA ASP A 13 5.99 6.59 7.84
C ASP A 13 6.34 5.30 8.63
N ASN A 14 7.18 5.40 9.66
CA ASN A 14 7.57 4.27 10.51
C ASN A 14 6.48 3.83 11.50
N PHE A 15 5.80 4.76 12.17
CA PHE A 15 4.80 4.42 13.20
C PHE A 15 3.41 4.14 12.62
N PHE A 16 2.95 4.94 11.66
CA PHE A 16 1.55 4.88 11.17
C PHE A 16 1.41 4.66 9.66
N GLY A 17 2.49 4.37 8.92
CA GLY A 17 2.43 4.17 7.47
C GLY A 17 1.48 3.05 7.01
N VAL A 18 1.03 3.14 5.76
CA VAL A 18 0.19 2.14 5.08
C VAL A 18 0.78 0.74 5.27
N LYS A 19 0.09 -0.10 6.03
CA LYS A 19 0.54 -1.47 6.31
C LYS A 19 0.12 -2.38 5.16
N GLN A 20 1.10 -3.04 4.56
CA GLN A 20 0.90 -4.10 3.58
C GLN A 20 1.14 -5.46 4.23
N CYS A 21 0.21 -6.40 4.04
CA CYS A 21 0.36 -7.75 4.54
C CYS A 21 1.56 -8.45 3.91
N ARG A 22 2.46 -9.06 4.72
CA ARG A 22 3.65 -9.74 4.19
C ARG A 22 3.33 -11.09 3.55
N ASN A 23 2.20 -11.71 3.91
CA ASN A 23 1.74 -12.98 3.35
C ASN A 23 1.08 -12.79 1.98
N CYS A 24 0.01 -11.98 1.92
CA CYS A 24 -0.79 -11.86 0.68
C CYS A 24 -0.61 -10.56 -0.09
N ARG A 25 0.27 -9.66 0.37
CA ARG A 25 0.59 -8.36 -0.26
C ARG A 25 -0.58 -7.37 -0.37
N ARG A 26 -1.76 -7.67 0.16
CA ARG A 26 -2.90 -6.73 0.19
C ARG A 26 -2.78 -5.70 1.30
N PHE A 27 -3.43 -4.55 1.12
CA PHE A 27 -3.62 -3.54 2.16
C PHE A 27 -4.77 -3.90 3.12
N GLY A 28 -4.87 -3.17 4.23
CA GLY A 28 -6.01 -3.23 5.15
C GLY A 28 -5.92 -4.27 6.27
N HIS A 29 -4.88 -5.09 6.31
CA HIS A 29 -4.63 -6.01 7.42
C HIS A 29 -3.14 -6.29 7.62
N THR A 30 -2.77 -6.74 8.82
CA THR A 30 -1.42 -7.23 9.13
C THR A 30 -1.31 -8.73 8.87
N THR A 31 -0.09 -9.25 8.76
CA THR A 31 0.15 -10.70 8.56
C THR A 31 -0.54 -11.57 9.62
N LYS A 32 -0.58 -11.11 10.87
CA LYS A 32 -1.26 -11.81 11.98
C LYS A 32 -2.74 -12.08 11.70
N TRP A 33 -3.40 -11.17 10.98
CA TRP A 33 -4.83 -11.23 10.68
C TRP A 33 -5.09 -11.48 9.19
N CYS A 34 -4.17 -12.16 8.51
CA CYS A 34 -4.34 -12.45 7.09
C CYS A 34 -5.41 -13.54 6.88
N PRO A 35 -6.45 -13.31 6.06
CA PRO A 35 -7.45 -14.34 5.78
C PRO A 35 -6.88 -15.53 5.00
N ARG A 36 -5.72 -15.33 4.34
CA ARG A 36 -5.03 -16.34 3.51
C ARG A 36 -3.79 -16.91 4.18
N THR A 37 -3.73 -16.93 5.52
CA THR A 37 -2.51 -17.33 6.28
C THR A 37 -2.03 -18.75 5.98
N LYS A 38 -2.92 -19.66 5.56
CA LYS A 38 -2.58 -21.05 5.24
C LYS A 38 -2.08 -21.27 3.80
N GLU A 39 -2.13 -20.24 2.96
CA GLU A 39 -1.81 -20.33 1.54
C GLU A 39 -0.35 -19.95 1.28
N VAL A 40 0.31 -20.68 0.38
CA VAL A 40 1.67 -20.37 -0.07
C VAL A 40 1.57 -19.44 -1.26
N LEU A 41 1.73 -18.14 -1.02
CA LEU A 41 1.57 -17.11 -2.05
C LEU A 41 2.91 -16.60 -2.55
N CYS A 42 2.93 -16.11 -3.79
CA CYS A 42 4.12 -15.50 -4.36
C CYS A 42 4.57 -14.32 -3.50
N GLY A 43 5.82 -14.37 -3.02
CA GLY A 43 6.41 -13.30 -2.23
C GLY A 43 6.51 -11.97 -2.99
N ASN A 44 6.52 -12.00 -4.33
CA ASN A 44 6.68 -10.82 -5.16
C ASN A 44 5.38 -10.14 -5.55
N CYS A 45 4.22 -10.82 -5.53
CA CYS A 45 2.96 -10.21 -5.98
C CYS A 45 1.74 -10.59 -5.12
N GLY A 46 1.79 -11.65 -4.31
CA GLY A 46 0.68 -12.12 -3.48
C GLY A 46 -0.35 -13.00 -4.20
N CYS A 47 -0.08 -13.37 -5.45
CA CYS A 47 -0.88 -14.29 -6.26
C CYS A 47 -0.54 -15.76 -5.96
N ASP A 48 -1.44 -16.66 -6.39
CA ASP A 48 -1.31 -18.11 -6.24
C ASP A 48 -0.42 -18.70 -7.36
N HIS A 49 0.89 -18.52 -7.21
CA HIS A 49 1.92 -19.15 -8.05
C HIS A 49 3.28 -19.16 -7.35
N THR A 50 4.20 -19.99 -7.85
CA THR A 50 5.59 -20.02 -7.40
C THR A 50 6.35 -18.76 -7.80
N THR A 51 7.40 -18.41 -7.04
CA THR A 51 8.22 -17.20 -7.28
C THR A 51 8.96 -17.25 -8.62
N ASP A 52 9.29 -18.45 -9.12
CA ASP A 52 10.07 -18.68 -10.35
C ASP A 52 9.29 -18.56 -11.66
N ASN A 53 7.95 -18.61 -11.64
CA ASN A 53 7.11 -18.54 -12.85
C ASN A 53 6.91 -17.11 -13.39
N TYR A 54 7.99 -16.33 -13.39
CA TYR A 54 7.91 -14.88 -13.50
C TYR A 54 8.08 -14.38 -14.94
N LYS A 55 6.99 -14.01 -15.62
CA LYS A 55 7.07 -13.19 -16.85
C LYS A 55 6.52 -11.77 -16.66
N ASP A 56 5.45 -11.57 -15.89
CA ASP A 56 4.82 -10.25 -15.75
C ASP A 56 4.49 -9.87 -14.28
N ILE A 57 5.06 -8.74 -13.83
CA ILE A 57 4.73 -7.82 -12.71
C ILE A 57 3.31 -7.68 -12.16
N ILE A 58 2.46 -8.71 -12.04
CA ILE A 58 1.10 -8.72 -11.47
C ILE A 58 0.80 -8.03 -10.11
N TYR A 59 0.97 -6.72 -9.85
CA TYR A 59 0.69 -6.19 -8.50
C TYR A 59 -0.77 -6.32 -8.08
N ILE A 60 -1.02 -7.09 -7.02
CA ILE A 60 -2.36 -7.54 -6.63
C ILE A 60 -3.34 -6.39 -6.30
N ASN A 61 -2.90 -5.33 -5.64
CA ASN A 61 -3.82 -4.24 -5.28
C ASN A 61 -4.25 -3.42 -6.50
N CYS A 62 -3.34 -3.17 -7.45
CA CYS A 62 -3.68 -2.47 -8.70
C CYS A 62 -4.57 -3.33 -9.59
N LYS A 63 -4.26 -4.64 -9.71
CA LYS A 63 -5.11 -5.62 -10.40
C LYS A 63 -6.53 -5.67 -9.82
N GLU A 64 -6.68 -5.77 -8.51
CA GLU A 64 -8.00 -5.78 -7.87
C GLU A 64 -8.73 -4.44 -8.02
N SER A 65 -8.01 -3.31 -7.99
CA SER A 65 -8.60 -1.99 -8.24
C SER A 65 -9.15 -1.88 -9.66
N HIS A 66 -8.43 -2.37 -10.67
CA HIS A 66 -8.93 -2.46 -12.05
C HIS A 66 -10.21 -3.28 -12.12
N GLN A 67 -10.22 -4.47 -11.49
CA GLN A 67 -11.39 -5.35 -11.52
C GLN A 67 -12.62 -4.76 -10.83
N ARG A 68 -12.44 -4.04 -9.71
CA ARG A 68 -13.56 -3.49 -8.93
C ARG A 68 -14.06 -2.13 -9.43
N TYR A 69 -13.15 -1.30 -9.93
CA TYR A 69 -13.42 0.12 -10.18
C TYR A 69 -13.03 0.58 -11.59
N VAL A 70 -12.60 -0.34 -12.47
CA VAL A 70 -12.21 -0.04 -13.87
C VAL A 70 -11.17 1.09 -13.95
N THR A 71 -10.17 1.03 -13.07
CA THR A 71 -9.06 2.00 -13.05
C THR A 71 -8.02 1.67 -14.13
N ASN A 72 -7.19 2.65 -14.50
CA ASN A 72 -6.12 2.50 -15.49
C ASN A 72 -4.70 2.53 -14.87
N PHE A 73 -4.57 2.15 -13.59
CA PHE A 73 -3.28 2.13 -12.88
C PHE A 73 -2.25 1.24 -13.54
N ASP A 74 -0.98 1.61 -13.47
CA ASP A 74 0.06 0.65 -13.82
C ASP A 74 -0.02 -0.54 -12.87
N VAL A 75 -0.14 -1.73 -13.43
CA VAL A 75 -0.18 -2.97 -12.67
C VAL A 75 1.17 -3.65 -12.64
N ASN A 76 2.11 -3.27 -13.52
CA ASN A 76 3.35 -4.00 -13.82
C ASN A 76 4.54 -3.58 -12.94
N HIS A 77 4.36 -3.56 -11.62
CA HIS A 77 5.39 -3.12 -10.69
C HIS A 77 5.43 -4.00 -9.42
N LYS A 78 6.54 -3.97 -8.67
CA LYS A 78 6.65 -4.77 -7.43
C LYS A 78 5.95 -4.06 -6.26
N PRO A 79 5.61 -4.80 -5.19
CA PRO A 79 5.25 -4.24 -3.89
C PRO A 79 6.30 -3.26 -3.35
N SER A 80 7.58 -3.48 -3.64
CA SER A 80 8.69 -2.60 -3.24
C SER A 80 8.70 -1.27 -4.00
N ASP A 81 8.06 -1.19 -5.17
CA ASP A 81 7.94 0.03 -5.97
C ASP A 81 6.76 0.89 -5.51
N SER A 82 6.57 1.01 -4.19
CA SER A 82 5.39 1.67 -3.59
C SER A 82 5.24 3.14 -4.00
N PHE A 83 6.35 3.81 -4.33
CA PHE A 83 6.37 5.20 -4.81
C PHE A 83 5.76 5.37 -6.21
N LYS A 84 5.69 4.30 -7.01
CA LYS A 84 5.03 4.30 -8.33
C LYS A 84 3.58 3.81 -8.28
N CYS A 85 3.13 3.30 -7.12
CA CYS A 85 1.86 2.63 -6.97
C CYS A 85 0.73 3.60 -6.60
N GLU A 86 -0.22 3.80 -7.51
CA GLU A 86 -1.39 4.67 -7.30
C GLU A 86 -2.30 4.14 -6.18
N CYS A 87 -2.42 2.81 -6.05
CA CYS A 87 -3.14 2.20 -4.93
C CYS A 87 -2.47 2.54 -3.58
N PHE A 88 -1.13 2.57 -3.51
CA PHE A 88 -0.41 2.94 -2.30
C PHE A 88 -0.61 4.42 -1.97
N ALA A 89 -0.51 5.30 -2.97
CA ALA A 89 -0.79 6.72 -2.82
C ALA A 89 -2.22 6.97 -2.29
N LYS A 90 -3.22 6.27 -2.84
CA LYS A 90 -4.61 6.32 -2.35
C LYS A 90 -4.74 5.86 -0.90
N GLN A 91 -4.06 4.78 -0.50
CA GLN A 91 -4.08 4.34 0.89
C GLN A 91 -3.42 5.36 1.84
N LYS A 92 -2.33 6.00 1.42
CA LYS A 92 -1.68 7.06 2.20
C LYS A 92 -2.61 8.26 2.37
N ALA A 93 -3.29 8.68 1.30
CA ALA A 93 -4.29 9.75 1.36
C ALA A 93 -5.48 9.39 2.26
N ASN A 94 -5.99 8.16 2.17
CA ASN A 94 -7.09 7.69 3.03
C ASN A 94 -6.70 7.65 4.50
N LEU A 95 -5.48 7.19 4.80
CA LEU A 95 -4.96 7.20 6.16
C LEU A 95 -4.93 8.63 6.69
N VAL A 96 -4.30 9.56 5.97
CA VAL A 96 -4.24 10.98 6.37
C VAL A 96 -5.63 11.56 6.58
N ARG A 97 -6.61 11.24 5.72
CA ARG A 97 -8.01 11.72 5.84
C ARG A 97 -8.74 11.14 7.06
N LEU A 98 -8.51 9.87 7.39
CA LEU A 98 -9.18 9.18 8.49
C LEU A 98 -8.52 9.43 9.85
N THR A 99 -7.38 10.10 9.85
CA THR A 99 -6.64 10.49 11.04
C THR A 99 -6.62 12.00 11.16
N ASP A 100 -6.50 12.55 12.36
CA ASP A 100 -6.31 14.00 12.56
C ASP A 100 -4.90 14.48 12.17
N TYR A 101 -4.17 13.71 11.36
CA TYR A 101 -2.81 13.99 10.92
C TYR A 101 -2.74 14.78 9.60
N GLY A 102 -3.88 15.14 9.00
CA GLY A 102 -3.96 16.15 7.94
C GLY A 102 -3.96 17.55 8.54
N SER A 103 -3.28 18.53 7.91
CA SER A 103 -3.23 19.91 8.40
C SER A 103 -4.62 20.45 8.79
N PRO A 104 -4.75 21.25 9.87
CA PRO A 104 -5.99 21.96 10.18
C PRO A 104 -6.18 23.08 9.15
N SER A 105 -6.65 22.72 7.96
CA SER A 105 -7.07 23.70 6.96
C SER A 105 -8.51 24.09 7.27
N GLY A 106 -8.69 25.01 8.23
CA GLY A 106 -9.94 25.76 8.38
C GLY A 106 -10.64 25.71 9.74
N ALA A 107 -9.92 25.88 10.86
CA ALA A 107 -10.60 26.39 12.06
C ALA A 107 -10.89 27.89 11.85
N PRO A 108 -12.15 28.35 11.85
CA PRO A 108 -12.46 29.77 11.75
C PRO A 108 -11.96 30.51 13.01
N ASN A 109 -11.50 31.75 12.81
CA ASN A 109 -11.13 32.69 13.88
C ASN A 109 -12.30 32.97 14.83
#